data_AF-A0A1E2WUS4-F1
#
_entry.id   AF-A0A1E2WUS4-F1
#
_cell.length_a   1.000
_cell.length_b   1.000
_cell.length_c   1.000
_cell.angle_alpha   90.00
_cell.angle_beta   90.00
_cell.angle_gamma   90.00
#
_symmetry.space_group_name_H-M   'P 1'
#
loop_
_entity.id
_entity.type
_entity.pdbx_description
1 polymer ?
#
loop_
_entity_poly.entity_id
_entity_poly.type
_entity_poly.pdbx_seq_one_letter_code
_entity_poly.pdbx_strand_id
1 'polypeptide(L)'
;MSKLLECNRCLFYAHNPQLVCAVHPTGPSGNTCLDFRDDPELETKQFVDFLGIGETDDNPYNDNNQQWEPEGARYVNGELTIERTFYNGELIVQPQERWTQQQKLELLDWHPMFTGRCPQCNGLFDRDWSARVHWDCECGWMDDTI
;
A
#
# COMPACT_ATOMS: atom_id res chain seq x y z
N MET A 1 -3.89 2.03 -19.87
CA MET A 1 -2.55 2.40 -19.37
C MET A 1 -1.54 1.52 -20.06
N SER A 2 -0.59 2.11 -20.76
CA SER A 2 0.40 1.38 -21.56
C SER A 2 1.65 1.20 -20.71
N LYS A 3 1.71 0.11 -19.93
CA LYS A 3 2.88 -0.19 -19.08
C LYS A 3 3.87 -1.06 -19.85
N LEU A 4 5.12 -0.63 -19.96
CA LEU A 4 6.21 -1.44 -20.48
C LEU A 4 6.74 -2.36 -19.38
N LEU A 5 7.32 -3.50 -19.74
CA LEU A 5 7.91 -4.45 -18.77
C LEU A 5 9.01 -3.79 -17.93
N GLU A 6 9.78 -2.90 -18.55
CA GLU A 6 10.83 -2.13 -17.90
C GLU A 6 10.32 -1.03 -16.96
N CYS A 7 9.02 -0.69 -16.97
CA CYS A 7 8.51 0.32 -16.05
C CYS A 7 8.68 -0.11 -14.58
N ASN A 8 8.62 -1.40 -14.24
CA ASN A 8 8.73 -1.89 -12.86
C ASN A 8 10.07 -1.59 -12.18
N ARG A 9 11.12 -1.44 -12.96
CA ARG A 9 12.50 -1.17 -12.48
C ARG A 9 12.91 0.29 -12.64
N CYS A 10 12.01 1.13 -13.14
CA CYS A 10 12.31 2.52 -13.43
C CYS A 10 12.24 3.35 -12.14
N LEU A 11 13.21 4.25 -11.93
CA LEU A 11 13.26 5.20 -10.83
C LEU A 11 11.98 6.03 -10.66
N PHE A 12 11.25 6.26 -11.75
CA PHE A 12 10.04 7.09 -11.75
C PHE A 12 8.74 6.29 -11.60
N TYR A 13 8.81 4.97 -11.46
CA TYR A 13 7.63 4.13 -11.34
C TYR A 13 6.84 4.45 -10.07
N ALA A 14 5.52 4.61 -10.21
CA ALA A 14 4.70 5.11 -9.11
C ALA A 14 4.15 3.99 -8.20
N HIS A 15 4.35 2.71 -8.55
CA HIS A 15 3.80 1.55 -7.84
C HIS A 15 2.29 1.65 -7.52
N ASN A 16 1.54 2.39 -8.33
CA ASN A 16 0.13 2.66 -8.09
C ASN A 16 -0.72 2.15 -9.28
N PRO A 17 -1.83 1.44 -9.04
CA PRO A 17 -2.69 0.95 -10.11
C PRO A 17 -3.34 2.07 -10.96
N GLN A 18 -3.42 3.29 -10.45
CA GLN A 18 -4.00 4.45 -11.14
C GLN A 18 -2.97 5.31 -11.89
N LEU A 19 -1.68 5.17 -11.58
CA LEU A 19 -0.60 5.99 -12.14
C LEU A 19 0.58 5.11 -12.56
N VAL A 20 0.99 5.17 -13.83
CA VAL A 20 2.11 4.37 -14.32
C VAL A 20 3.45 4.89 -13.77
N CYS A 21 3.80 6.15 -14.03
CA CYS A 21 5.00 6.77 -13.49
C CYS A 21 4.82 8.28 -13.30
N ALA A 22 5.70 8.93 -12.54
CA ALA A 22 5.62 10.36 -12.25
C ALA A 22 5.76 11.24 -13.53
N VAL A 23 6.47 10.75 -14.55
CA VAL A 23 6.71 11.48 -15.80
C VAL A 23 5.60 11.22 -16.83
N HIS A 24 5.04 10.01 -16.85
CA HIS A 24 3.97 9.60 -17.75
C HIS A 24 2.84 8.94 -16.94
N PRO A 25 1.89 9.73 -16.38
CA PRO A 25 0.80 9.21 -15.56
C PRO A 25 -0.01 8.10 -16.23
N THR A 26 -0.24 8.20 -17.55
CA THR A 26 -1.02 7.24 -18.35
C THR A 26 -0.16 6.14 -19.01
N GLY A 27 1.16 6.21 -18.84
CA GLY A 27 2.17 5.38 -19.50
C GLY A 27 2.71 5.99 -20.81
N PRO A 28 3.90 5.55 -21.27
CA PRO A 28 4.49 6.02 -22.52
C PRO A 28 3.65 5.62 -23.75
N SER A 29 3.66 6.47 -24.77
CA SER A 29 2.87 6.29 -26.00
C SER A 29 3.46 5.26 -26.99
N GLY A 30 4.62 4.66 -26.68
CA GLY A 30 5.33 3.73 -27.55
C GLY A 30 5.91 2.53 -26.81
N ASN A 31 6.63 1.67 -27.53
CA ASN A 31 7.21 0.43 -26.99
C ASN A 31 8.54 0.64 -26.24
N THR A 32 9.01 1.89 -26.18
CA THR A 32 10.24 2.31 -25.49
C THR A 32 9.99 3.63 -24.79
N CYS A 33 10.59 3.83 -23.62
CA CYS A 33 10.49 5.07 -22.85
C CYS A 33 11.82 5.84 -22.88
N LEU A 34 11.80 7.10 -23.33
CA LEU A 34 13.00 7.96 -23.34
C LEU A 34 13.46 8.33 -21.91
N ASP A 35 12.49 8.43 -21.00
CA ASP A 35 12.72 8.81 -19.60
C ASP A 35 13.04 7.60 -18.70
N PHE A 36 13.23 6.42 -19.29
CA PHE A 36 13.60 5.23 -18.55
C PHE A 36 14.97 5.38 -17.88
N ARG A 37 15.00 5.12 -16.57
CA ARG A 37 16.23 5.06 -15.76
C ARG A 37 16.09 3.95 -14.75
N ASP A 38 17.02 3.00 -14.74
CA ASP A 38 17.03 1.95 -13.70
C ASP A 38 17.15 2.58 -12.31
N ASP A 39 16.34 2.08 -11.38
CA ASP A 39 16.38 2.47 -9.98
C ASP A 39 17.52 1.73 -9.26
N PRO A 40 18.58 2.42 -8.84
CA PRO A 40 19.74 1.78 -8.19
C PRO A 40 19.42 1.24 -6.79
N GLU A 41 18.31 1.65 -6.18
CA GLU A 41 17.89 1.24 -4.84
C GLU A 41 16.74 0.23 -4.87
N LEU A 42 16.34 -0.25 -6.06
CA LEU A 42 15.18 -1.12 -6.22
C LEU A 42 15.25 -2.37 -5.35
N GLU A 43 16.42 -3.02 -5.30
CA GLU A 43 16.65 -4.24 -4.52
C GLU A 43 16.51 -4.02 -3.01
N THR A 44 16.70 -2.78 -2.55
CA THR A 44 16.59 -2.41 -1.13
C THR A 44 15.21 -1.89 -0.73
N LYS A 45 14.34 -1.60 -1.70
CA LYS A 45 12.98 -1.11 -1.45
C LYS A 45 12.06 -2.29 -1.15
N GLN A 46 11.80 -2.52 0.14
CA GLN A 46 10.70 -3.38 0.56
C GLN A 46 9.38 -2.64 0.34
N PHE A 47 8.67 -3.03 -0.71
CA PHE A 47 7.26 -2.67 -0.86
C PHE A 47 6.46 -3.62 0.01
N VAL A 48 5.82 -3.09 1.03
CA VAL A 48 4.88 -3.83 1.88
C VAL A 48 3.45 -3.44 1.50
N ASP A 49 2.57 -4.43 1.38
CA ASP A 49 1.14 -4.19 1.17
C ASP A 49 0.45 -3.73 2.47
N PHE A 50 -0.88 -3.57 2.42
CA PHE A 50 -1.70 -3.19 3.58
C PHE A 50 -1.52 -4.11 4.80
N LEU A 51 -1.15 -5.37 4.58
CA LEU A 51 -0.91 -6.37 5.63
C LEU A 51 0.55 -6.39 6.11
N GLY A 52 1.41 -5.52 5.58
CA GLY A 52 2.85 -5.56 5.86
C GLY A 52 3.55 -6.72 5.12
N ILE A 53 2.88 -7.37 4.17
CA ILE A 53 3.42 -8.50 3.42
C ILE A 53 4.09 -7.92 2.18
N GLY A 54 5.40 -8.13 2.06
CA GLY A 54 6.15 -7.72 0.88
C GLY A 54 6.07 -8.74 -0.25
N GLU A 55 6.20 -8.26 -1.49
CA GLU A 55 6.47 -9.10 -2.67
C GLU A 55 7.95 -9.52 -2.63
N THR A 56 8.31 -10.49 -1.79
CA THR A 56 9.55 -11.26 -2.01
C THR A 56 9.18 -12.60 -2.62
N ASP A 57 9.88 -13.01 -3.68
CA ASP A 57 9.65 -14.25 -4.44
C ASP A 57 9.82 -15.54 -3.59
N ASP A 58 10.21 -15.41 -2.32
CA ASP A 58 10.29 -16.48 -1.33
C ASP A 58 9.36 -16.18 -0.13
N ASN A 59 8.09 -16.59 -0.18
CA ASN A 59 7.24 -16.60 1.02
C ASN A 59 6.41 -17.90 1.14
N PRO A 60 6.87 -18.86 1.95
CA PRO A 60 6.09 -20.04 2.30
C PRO A 60 5.67 -20.07 3.78
N TYR A 61 5.25 -18.94 4.37
CA TYR A 61 4.82 -18.70 5.77
C TYR A 61 5.80 -17.83 6.56
N ASN A 62 5.43 -16.56 6.74
CA ASN A 62 6.01 -15.61 7.70
C ASN A 62 5.87 -16.15 9.15
N ASP A 63 6.96 -16.71 9.67
CA ASP A 63 7.09 -17.24 11.04
C ASP A 63 7.69 -16.19 11.97
N ASN A 64 6.83 -15.62 12.82
CA ASN A 64 7.08 -15.25 14.22
C ASN A 64 8.41 -14.57 14.60
N ASN A 65 8.74 -13.43 14.00
CA ASN A 65 9.57 -12.45 14.69
C ASN A 65 8.98 -11.05 14.53
N GLN A 66 7.93 -10.77 15.31
CA GLN A 66 7.61 -9.39 15.72
C GLN A 66 8.76 -8.90 16.59
N GLN A 67 9.84 -8.49 15.94
CA GLN A 67 10.95 -7.82 16.60
C GLN A 67 10.42 -6.44 16.98
N TRP A 68 10.13 -6.27 18.27
CA TRP A 68 9.53 -5.06 18.80
C TRP A 68 10.29 -3.80 18.35
N GLU A 69 9.58 -2.85 17.74
CA GLU A 69 10.10 -1.55 17.35
C GLU A 69 9.47 -0.47 18.24
N PRO A 70 10.25 0.35 18.96
CA PRO A 70 9.72 1.53 19.65
C PRO A 70 9.27 2.60 18.65
N GLU A 71 8.40 3.50 19.10
CA GLU A 71 7.84 4.59 18.29
C GLU A 71 8.93 5.37 17.52
N GLY A 72 8.87 5.32 16.19
CA GLY A 72 9.78 6.03 15.29
C GLY A 72 11.11 5.33 15.02
N ALA A 73 11.24 4.05 15.33
CA ALA A 73 12.41 3.24 14.99
C ALA A 73 12.06 2.05 14.10
N ARG A 74 13.00 1.64 13.25
CA ARG A 74 12.97 0.40 12.48
C ARG A 74 14.31 -0.33 12.48
N TYR A 75 14.32 -1.63 12.30
CA TYR A 75 15.57 -2.39 12.17
C TYR A 75 16.18 -2.26 10.75
N VAL A 76 17.45 -1.81 10.67
CA VAL A 76 18.26 -1.83 9.45
C VAL A 76 19.49 -2.69 9.73
N ASN A 77 19.70 -3.76 8.94
CA ASN A 77 20.81 -4.72 9.14
C ASN A 77 20.86 -5.36 10.54
N GLY A 78 19.72 -5.51 11.21
CA GLY A 78 19.63 -6.03 12.57
C GLY A 78 19.96 -5.00 13.68
N GLU A 79 20.21 -3.74 13.33
CA GLU A 79 20.40 -2.63 14.26
C GLU A 79 19.17 -1.73 14.29
N LEU A 80 18.78 -1.25 15.49
CA LEU A 80 17.61 -0.40 15.66
C LEU A 80 17.94 1.06 15.27
N THR A 81 17.29 1.55 14.21
CA THR A 81 17.50 2.90 13.64
C THR A 81 16.25 3.76 13.81
N ILE A 82 16.39 4.94 14.43
CA ILE A 82 15.30 5.92 14.52
C ILE A 82 15.18 6.66 13.19
N GLU A 83 14.23 6.27 12.35
CA GLU A 83 13.98 6.98 11.10
C GLU A 83 13.06 8.17 11.30
N ARG A 84 13.67 9.35 11.30
CA ARG A 84 12.97 10.61 11.21
C ARG A 84 12.79 10.95 9.74
N THR A 85 11.61 10.71 9.19
CA THR A 85 11.25 11.14 7.84
C THR A 85 11.01 12.64 7.83
N PHE A 86 11.80 13.38 7.05
CA PHE A 86 11.62 14.82 6.84
C PHE A 86 11.17 15.10 5.40
N TYR A 87 10.19 15.97 5.23
CA TYR A 87 9.79 16.50 3.93
C TYR A 87 9.77 18.02 4.00
N ASN A 88 10.46 18.68 3.07
CA ASN A 88 10.66 20.13 3.08
C ASN A 88 11.22 20.69 4.40
N GLY A 89 12.02 19.90 5.13
CA GLY A 89 12.58 20.29 6.44
C GLY A 89 11.62 20.14 7.62
N GLU A 90 10.38 19.71 7.40
CA GLU A 90 9.41 19.38 8.44
C GLU A 90 9.40 17.88 8.70
N LEU A 91 9.31 17.49 9.98
CA LEU A 91 9.21 16.09 10.37
C LEU A 91 7.82 15.55 9.97
N ILE A 92 7.78 14.59 9.05
CA ILE A 92 6.58 13.79 8.83
C ILE A 92 6.58 12.71 9.91
N VAL A 93 5.68 12.88 10.88
CA VAL A 93 5.35 11.83 11.84
C VAL A 93 4.53 10.79 11.11
N GLN A 94 5.04 9.55 11.01
CA GLN A 94 4.24 8.46 10.46
C GLN A 94 3.00 8.27 11.35
N PRO A 95 1.79 8.15 10.77
CA PRO A 95 0.61 7.85 11.54
C PRO A 95 0.83 6.54 12.29
N GLN A 96 0.61 6.54 13.60
CA GLN A 96 0.66 5.34 14.43
C GLN A 96 -0.28 4.28 13.82
N GLU A 97 0.20 3.06 13.61
CA GLU A 97 -0.64 1.97 13.13
C GLU A 97 -1.75 1.69 14.16
N ARG A 98 -2.98 2.11 13.83
CA ARG A 98 -4.13 1.99 14.74
C ARG A 98 -4.53 0.53 15.00
N TRP A 99 -4.15 -0.40 14.11
CA TRP A 99 -4.67 -1.77 14.06
C TRP A 99 -3.58 -2.83 14.04
N THR A 100 -3.80 -3.90 14.79
CA THR A 100 -2.94 -5.09 14.75
C THR A 100 -3.10 -5.85 13.43
N GLN A 101 -2.15 -6.72 13.08
CA GLN A 101 -2.24 -7.54 11.87
C GLN A 101 -3.50 -8.40 11.81
N GLN A 102 -3.94 -8.96 12.95
CA GLN A 102 -5.18 -9.75 13.03
C GLN A 102 -6.41 -8.89 12.75
N GLN A 103 -6.47 -7.69 13.31
CA GLN A 103 -7.56 -6.75 13.03
C GLN A 103 -7.58 -6.33 11.56
N LYS A 104 -6.40 -6.09 10.96
CA LYS A 104 -6.28 -5.81 9.52
C LYS A 104 -6.82 -6.97 8.66
N LEU A 105 -6.57 -8.22 9.04
CA LEU A 105 -7.14 -9.40 8.36
C LEU A 105 -8.66 -9.46 8.49
N GLU A 106 -9.20 -9.23 9.69
CA GLU A 106 -10.65 -9.20 9.91
C GLU A 106 -11.36 -8.15 9.05
N LEU A 107 -10.70 -7.01 8.79
CA LEU A 107 -11.22 -5.99 7.90
C LEU A 107 -11.29 -6.43 6.45
N LEU A 108 -10.28 -7.15 5.94
CA LEU A 108 -10.30 -7.66 4.58
C LEU A 108 -11.47 -8.60 4.32
N ASP A 109 -11.88 -9.35 5.34
CA ASP A 109 -12.93 -10.36 5.23
C ASP A 109 -14.34 -9.78 5.36
N TRP A 110 -14.50 -8.64 6.03
CA TRP A 110 -15.81 -8.12 6.43
C TRP A 110 -16.13 -6.73 5.86
N HIS A 111 -15.12 -5.90 5.61
CA HIS A 111 -15.37 -4.50 5.29
C HIS A 111 -15.76 -4.29 3.82
N PRO A 112 -16.81 -3.50 3.53
CA PRO A 112 -17.25 -3.22 2.16
C PRO A 112 -16.18 -2.63 1.25
N MET A 113 -15.20 -1.91 1.79
CA MET A 113 -14.05 -1.39 1.03
C MET A 113 -13.25 -2.48 0.34
N PHE A 114 -13.17 -3.67 0.92
CA PHE A 114 -12.41 -4.79 0.38
C PHE A 114 -13.31 -5.84 -0.26
N THR A 115 -14.45 -6.14 0.36
CA THR A 115 -15.37 -7.19 -0.11
C THR A 115 -16.35 -6.70 -1.18
N GLY A 116 -16.57 -5.38 -1.27
CA GLY A 116 -17.63 -4.77 -2.09
C GLY A 116 -19.05 -5.10 -1.61
N ARG A 117 -19.21 -5.65 -0.41
CA ARG A 117 -20.49 -6.16 0.11
C ARG A 117 -20.75 -5.69 1.53
N CYS A 118 -22.01 -5.41 1.84
CA CYS A 118 -22.43 -5.10 3.20
C CYS A 118 -22.29 -6.34 4.07
N PRO A 119 -21.63 -6.27 5.23
CA PRO A 119 -21.47 -7.43 6.11
C PRO A 119 -22.78 -7.93 6.71
N GLN A 120 -23.76 -7.05 6.91
CA GLN A 120 -25.03 -7.40 7.54
C GLN A 120 -26.06 -7.99 6.55
N CYS A 121 -26.25 -7.39 5.39
CA CYS A 121 -27.27 -7.82 4.42
C CYS A 121 -26.72 -8.45 3.13
N ASN A 122 -25.39 -8.49 2.97
CA ASN A 122 -24.68 -8.95 1.77
C ASN A 122 -25.02 -8.17 0.48
N GLY A 123 -25.62 -6.98 0.62
CA GLY A 123 -25.91 -6.06 -0.47
C GLY A 123 -24.65 -5.59 -1.18
N LEU A 124 -24.69 -5.47 -2.50
CA LEU A 124 -23.56 -5.02 -3.31
C LEU A 124 -23.44 -3.50 -3.25
N PHE A 125 -22.21 -3.01 -3.04
CA PHE A 125 -21.90 -1.60 -3.25
C PHE A 125 -21.49 -1.36 -4.71
N ASP A 126 -21.87 -0.21 -5.25
CA ASP A 126 -21.52 0.17 -6.63
C ASP A 126 -20.01 0.27 -6.82
N ARG A 127 -19.54 -0.06 -8.02
CA ARG A 127 -18.13 -0.32 -8.37
C ARG A 127 -17.24 0.93 -8.41
N ASP A 128 -17.80 2.12 -8.26
CA ASP A 128 -17.06 3.37 -8.14
C ASP A 128 -16.54 3.58 -6.69
N TRP A 129 -16.06 2.52 -6.05
CA TRP A 129 -15.65 2.48 -4.64
C TRP A 129 -14.36 3.27 -4.36
N SER A 130 -13.54 3.56 -5.37
CA SER A 130 -12.25 4.24 -5.18
C SER A 130 -12.35 5.69 -4.72
N ALA A 131 -13.53 6.32 -4.82
CA ALA A 131 -13.78 7.68 -4.35
C ALA A 131 -14.76 7.73 -3.16
N ARG A 132 -15.18 6.56 -2.65
CA ARG A 132 -16.25 6.47 -1.65
C ARG A 132 -15.68 6.55 -0.24
N VAL A 133 -15.98 7.65 0.44
CA VAL A 133 -15.56 7.93 1.82
C VAL A 133 -16.50 7.30 2.85
N HIS A 134 -17.77 7.09 2.50
CA HIS A 134 -18.79 6.56 3.40
C HIS A 134 -19.41 5.27 2.85
N TRP A 135 -19.44 4.23 3.67
CA TRP A 135 -19.91 2.89 3.33
C TRP A 135 -21.30 2.58 3.90
N ASP A 136 -22.19 3.55 3.88
CA ASP A 136 -23.53 3.37 4.46
C ASP A 136 -24.41 2.46 3.60
N CYS A 137 -24.96 1.42 4.22
CA CYS A 137 -25.86 0.48 3.58
C CYS A 137 -27.32 0.82 3.88
N GLU A 138 -28.21 0.62 2.90
CA GLU A 138 -29.67 0.77 3.06
C GLU A 138 -30.27 -0.16 4.14
N CYS A 139 -29.55 -1.20 4.55
CA CYS A 139 -29.98 -2.07 5.65
C CYS A 139 -29.75 -1.46 7.05
N GLY A 140 -29.15 -0.26 7.13
CA GLY A 140 -28.88 0.46 8.38
C GLY A 140 -27.48 0.20 8.94
N TRP A 141 -26.65 -0.60 8.27
CA TRP A 141 -25.23 -0.72 8.60
C TRP A 141 -24.48 0.54 8.14
N MET A 142 -23.67 1.14 9.01
CA MET A 142 -22.86 2.33 8.75
C MET A 142 -21.44 2.07 9.21
N ASP A 143 -20.47 2.60 8.47
CA ASP A 143 -19.06 2.52 8.83
C ASP A 143 -18.68 3.71 9.74
N ASP A 144 -18.64 3.47 11.04
CA ASP A 144 -18.29 4.49 12.05
C ASP A 144 -16.76 4.71 12.18
N THR A 145 -15.97 4.15 11.26
CA THR A 145 -14.51 4.11 11.33
C THR A 145 -13.89 5.37 10.70
N ILE A 146 -14.00 6.50 11.40
CA ILE A 146 -13.23 7.73 11.11
C ILE A 146 -12.12 7.93 12.15
#